data_AF-A0A140L7R0-F1
#
_entry.id   AF-A0A140L7R0-F1
#
_cell.length_a   1.000
_cell.length_b   1.000
_cell.length_c   1.000
_cell.angle_alpha   90.00
_cell.angle_beta   90.00
_cell.angle_gamma   90.00
#
_symmetry.space_group_name_H-M   'P 1'
#
loop_
_entity.id
_entity.type
_entity.pdbx_description
1 polymer ?
#
loop_
_entity_poly.entity_id
_entity_poly.type
_entity_poly.pdbx_seq_one_letter_code
_entity_poly.pdbx_strand_id
1 'polypeptide(L)'
;MEFKHYRGKIRRFYLSHFRKDYIEDQLKKRKGNCNMCGRCCRLGYRCIYLTDDNVCSVYQRYRWLRPVQCAAFPIDPKDMGEMDNPQCGFYFEN
;
A
#
# COMPACT_ATOMS: atom_id res chain seq x y z
N MET A 1 6.95 8.52 15.04
CA MET A 1 6.68 8.55 13.59
C MET A 1 8.02 8.59 12.87
N GLU A 2 8.40 7.53 12.17
CA GLU A 2 9.72 7.47 11.50
C GLU A 2 9.74 8.26 10.18
N PHE A 3 10.83 8.96 9.92
CA PHE A 3 11.04 9.76 8.70
C PHE A 3 10.86 8.93 7.42
N LYS A 4 11.15 7.63 7.46
CA LYS A 4 10.99 6.69 6.34
C LYS A 4 9.54 6.62 5.84
N HIS A 5 8.55 6.63 6.74
CA HIS A 5 7.14 6.51 6.37
C HIS A 5 6.58 7.79 5.73
N TYR A 6 7.07 8.96 6.14
CA TYR A 6 6.69 10.24 5.54
C TYR A 6 7.20 10.33 4.09
N ARG A 7 8.49 10.00 3.87
CA ARG A 7 9.08 9.92 2.52
C ARG A 7 8.34 8.90 1.64
N GLY A 8 7.97 7.75 2.22
CA GLY A 8 7.17 6.75 1.54
C GLY A 8 5.82 7.28 1.06
N LYS A 9 5.09 8.03 1.90
CA LYS A 9 3.80 8.65 1.50
C LYS A 9 3.96 9.61 0.33
N ILE A 10 4.94 10.51 0.39
CA ILE A 10 5.23 11.45 -0.70
C ILE A 10 5.58 10.69 -1.99
N ARG A 11 6.47 9.69 -1.89
CA ARG A 11 6.87 8.87 -3.04
C ARG A 11 5.65 8.18 -3.66
N ARG A 12 4.81 7.52 -2.87
CA ARG A 12 3.62 6.80 -3.39
C ARG A 12 2.61 7.76 -4.01
N PHE A 13 2.40 8.93 -3.40
CA PHE A 13 1.57 9.97 -3.98
C PHE A 13 2.12 10.40 -5.35
N TYR A 14 3.41 10.75 -5.44
CA TYR A 14 4.04 11.14 -6.70
C TYR A 14 3.93 10.05 -7.77
N LEU A 15 4.29 8.80 -7.44
CA LEU A 15 4.28 7.70 -8.41
C LEU A 15 2.87 7.41 -8.94
N SER A 16 1.87 7.36 -8.06
CA SER A 16 0.49 7.06 -8.44
C SER A 16 -0.18 8.14 -9.30
N HIS A 17 0.29 9.40 -9.22
CA HIS A 17 -0.28 10.51 -10.00
C HIS A 17 0.52 10.82 -11.27
N PHE A 18 1.86 10.75 -11.20
CA PHE A 18 2.74 11.25 -12.27
C PHE A 18 3.54 10.15 -12.99
N ARG A 19 3.59 8.93 -12.46
CA ARG A 19 4.38 7.82 -13.05
C ARG A 19 3.54 6.56 -13.22
N LYS A 20 2.42 6.69 -13.95
CA LYS A 20 1.47 5.58 -14.18
C LYS A 20 2.12 4.37 -14.86
N ASP A 21 2.96 4.59 -15.88
CA ASP A 21 3.68 3.51 -16.57
C ASP A 21 4.55 2.68 -15.61
N TYR A 22 5.21 3.37 -14.66
CA TYR A 22 5.99 2.70 -13.63
C TYR A 22 5.09 1.84 -12.72
N ILE A 23 3.93 2.37 -12.32
CA ILE A 23 2.95 1.61 -11.52
C ILE A 23 2.51 0.36 -12.29
N GLU A 24 2.15 0.51 -13.56
CA GLU A 24 1.71 -0.61 -14.40
C GLU A 24 2.78 -1.69 -14.53
N ASP A 25 4.04 -1.30 -14.76
CA ASP A 25 5.15 -2.23 -14.82
C ASP A 25 5.41 -2.95 -13.51
N GLN A 26 5.29 -2.25 -12.38
CA GLN A 26 5.41 -2.91 -11.08
C GLN A 26 4.22 -3.81 -10.78
N LEU A 27 3.00 -3.46 -11.20
CA LEU A 27 1.81 -4.30 -11.03
C LEU A 27 1.94 -5.62 -11.80
N LYS A 28 2.60 -5.65 -12.96
CA LYS A 28 2.91 -6.89 -13.70
C LYS A 28 3.87 -7.81 -12.93
N LYS A 29 4.81 -7.21 -12.19
CA LYS A 29 5.81 -7.92 -11.35
C LYS A 29 5.26 -8.35 -9.99
N ARG A 30 4.28 -7.60 -9.48
CA ARG A 30 3.64 -7.89 -8.20
C ARG A 30 2.76 -9.13 -8.31
N LYS A 31 2.97 -10.07 -7.40
CA LYS A 31 2.20 -11.31 -7.27
C LYS A 31 1.46 -11.36 -5.94
N GLY A 32 0.58 -12.35 -5.83
CA GLY A 32 -0.26 -12.56 -4.66
C GLY A 32 -1.45 -11.61 -4.58
N ASN A 33 -2.10 -11.57 -3.42
CA ASN A 33 -3.35 -10.84 -3.21
C ASN A 33 -3.36 -10.15 -1.85
N CYS A 34 -4.19 -9.10 -1.71
CA CYS A 34 -4.38 -8.45 -0.42
C CYS A 34 -5.06 -9.43 0.56
N ASN A 35 -4.37 -9.77 1.64
CA ASN A 35 -4.91 -10.58 2.74
C ASN A 35 -5.46 -9.74 3.90
N MET A 36 -5.73 -8.45 3.66
CA MET A 36 -6.29 -7.52 4.64
C MET A 36 -5.48 -7.40 5.96
N CYS A 37 -4.16 -7.58 5.94
CA CYS A 37 -3.32 -7.48 7.16
C CYS A 37 -3.24 -6.09 7.82
N GLY A 38 -3.82 -5.04 7.20
CA GLY A 38 -3.88 -3.69 7.76
C GLY A 38 -2.55 -2.95 7.92
N ARG A 39 -1.40 -3.53 7.51
CA ARG A 39 -0.08 -2.90 7.70
C ARG A 39 0.10 -1.60 6.92
N CYS A 40 -0.35 -1.57 5.65
CA CYS A 40 -0.30 -0.36 4.84
C CYS A 40 -1.09 0.81 5.46
N CYS A 41 -2.12 0.51 6.25
CA CYS A 41 -2.95 1.48 6.96
C CYS A 41 -2.31 1.99 8.26
N ARG A 42 -1.17 1.43 8.68
CA ARG A 42 -0.42 1.83 9.88
C ARG A 42 0.93 2.51 9.56
N LEU A 43 1.25 2.69 8.28
CA LEU A 43 2.47 3.34 7.84
C LEU A 43 2.47 4.83 8.21
N GLY A 44 3.20 5.17 9.28
CA GLY A 44 3.38 6.53 9.81
C GLY A 44 2.29 6.99 10.78
N TYR A 45 1.02 6.73 10.46
CA TYR A 45 -0.14 6.98 11.32
C TYR A 45 -1.23 5.93 11.10
N ARG A 46 -2.15 5.80 12.07
CA ARG A 46 -3.32 4.92 11.93
C ARG A 46 -4.35 5.55 10.99
N CYS A 47 -4.62 4.90 9.86
CA CYS A 47 -5.65 5.31 8.91
C CYS A 47 -7.04 5.27 9.55
N ILE A 48 -7.85 6.29 9.27
CA ILE A 48 -9.24 6.39 9.75
C ILE A 48 -10.16 5.28 9.21
N TYR A 49 -9.76 4.62 8.11
CA TYR A 49 -10.50 3.52 7.51
C TYR A 49 -10.05 2.13 8.00
N LEU A 50 -9.12 2.06 8.96
CA LEU A 50 -8.71 0.79 9.57
C LEU A 50 -9.69 0.41 10.69
N THR A 51 -10.40 -0.70 10.54
CA THR A 51 -11.27 -1.26 11.58
C THR A 51 -10.45 -1.85 12.73
N ASP A 52 -11.12 -2.14 13.84
CA ASP A 52 -10.46 -2.76 15.01
C ASP A 52 -10.03 -4.20 14.75
N ASP A 53 -10.67 -4.88 13.80
CA ASP A 53 -10.25 -6.21 13.30
C ASP A 53 -9.03 -6.15 12.35
N ASN A 54 -8.36 -5.00 12.24
CA ASN A 54 -7.25 -4.74 11.33
C ASN A 54 -7.60 -4.81 9.83
N VAL A 55 -8.88 -4.75 9.49
CA VAL A 55 -9.36 -4.78 8.11
C VAL A 55 -9.51 -3.36 7.58
N CYS A 56 -9.18 -3.14 6.31
CA CYS A 56 -9.38 -1.86 5.66
C CYS A 56 -10.82 -1.77 5.12
N SER A 57 -11.66 -0.93 5.72
CA SER A 57 -13.09 -0.80 5.40
C SER A 57 -13.34 -0.26 3.98
N VAL A 58 -12.33 0.39 3.38
CA VAL A 58 -12.36 0.84 1.98
C VAL A 58 -12.57 -0.33 1.01
N TYR A 59 -12.20 -1.56 1.36
CA TYR A 59 -12.44 -2.73 0.50
C TYR A 59 -13.91 -3.17 0.45
N GLN A 60 -14.74 -2.70 1.38
CA GLN A 60 -16.14 -3.09 1.49
C GLN A 60 -17.03 -2.01 0.86
N ARG A 61 -17.67 -1.19 1.71
CA ARG A 61 -18.74 -0.27 1.32
C ARG A 61 -18.28 0.92 0.48
N TYR A 62 -17.00 1.27 0.54
CA TYR A 62 -16.48 2.54 0.02
C TYR A 62 -15.33 2.36 -0.98
N ARG A 63 -15.40 1.33 -1.82
CA ARG A 63 -14.33 1.02 -2.79
C ARG A 63 -13.98 2.21 -3.69
N TRP A 64 -14.95 3.06 -4.03
CA TRP A 64 -14.74 4.26 -4.84
C TRP A 64 -13.97 5.37 -4.11
N LEU A 65 -13.93 5.38 -2.77
CA LEU A 65 -13.15 6.33 -1.97
C LEU A 65 -11.68 5.92 -1.84
N ARG A 66 -11.28 4.76 -2.40
CA ARG A 66 -9.92 4.27 -2.28
C ARG A 66 -8.95 5.19 -3.02
N PRO A 67 -8.02 5.87 -2.29
CA PRO A 67 -7.02 6.69 -2.96
C PRO A 67 -6.16 5.84 -3.90
N VAL A 68 -5.74 6.41 -5.02
CA VAL A 68 -4.96 5.71 -6.05
C VAL A 68 -3.67 5.11 -5.49
N GLN A 69 -3.00 5.81 -4.58
CA GLN A 69 -1.81 5.31 -3.88
C GLN A 69 -2.12 4.11 -2.97
N CYS A 70 -3.32 4.04 -2.40
CA CYS A 70 -3.76 2.90 -1.61
C CYS A 70 -4.15 1.72 -2.51
N ALA A 71 -4.71 1.98 -3.70
CA ALA A 71 -5.05 0.96 -4.70
C ALA A 71 -3.80 0.29 -5.28
N ALA A 72 -2.77 1.09 -5.57
CA ALA A 72 -1.51 0.62 -6.11
C ALA A 72 -0.60 -0.03 -5.05
N PHE A 73 -0.87 0.12 -3.75
CA PHE A 73 0.00 -0.40 -2.69
C PHE A 73 -0.02 -1.93 -2.57
N PRO A 74 1.12 -2.60 -2.33
CA PRO A 74 2.49 -2.06 -2.42
C PRO A 74 2.86 -1.79 -3.88
N ILE A 75 3.52 -0.66 -4.13
CA ILE A 75 3.89 -0.24 -5.48
C ILE A 75 5.13 -1.00 -5.94
N ASP A 76 6.16 -1.12 -5.12
CA ASP A 76 7.42 -1.80 -5.46
C ASP A 76 8.00 -2.47 -4.19
N PRO A 77 9.14 -3.20 -4.29
CA PRO A 77 9.78 -3.81 -3.13
C PRO A 77 10.19 -2.82 -2.02
N LYS A 78 10.36 -1.52 -2.33
CA LYS A 78 10.70 -0.52 -1.32
C LYS A 78 9.55 -0.30 -0.34
N ASP A 79 8.31 -0.33 -0.82
CA ASP A 79 7.13 -0.27 0.05
C ASP A 79 7.03 -1.48 0.98
N MET A 80 7.53 -2.64 0.52
CA MET A 80 7.62 -3.84 1.36
C MET A 80 8.65 -3.66 2.47
N GLY A 81 9.82 -3.08 2.18
CA GLY A 81 10.82 -2.77 3.22
C GLY A 81 10.39 -1.68 4.22
N GLU A 82 9.41 -0.83 3.87
CA GLU A 82 8.78 0.08 4.82
C GLU A 82 7.83 -0.64 5.79
N MET A 83 7.35 -1.82 5.41
CA MET A 83 6.56 -2.70 6.26
C MET A 83 7.47 -3.75 6.87
N ASP A 84 7.69 -3.72 8.17
CA ASP A 84 8.39 -4.82 8.87
C ASP A 84 7.46 -6.06 8.95
N ASN A 85 7.08 -6.64 7.80
CA ASN A 85 5.98 -7.59 7.72
C ASN A 85 6.21 -8.80 6.80
N PRO A 86 6.44 -10.00 7.36
CA PRO A 86 6.46 -11.25 6.62
C PRO A 86 5.05 -11.74 6.20
N GLN A 87 3.99 -11.06 6.65
CA GLN A 87 2.60 -11.51 6.49
C GLN A 87 1.80 -10.74 5.43
N CYS A 88 2.43 -9.91 4.60
CA CYS A 88 1.71 -9.28 3.49
C CYS A 88 1.46 -10.33 2.41
N GLY A 89 0.22 -10.46 1.93
CA GLY A 89 -0.10 -11.42 0.86
C GLY A 89 0.44 -11.04 -0.52
N PHE A 90 0.99 -9.84 -0.68
CA PHE A 90 1.68 -9.41 -1.89
C PHE A 90 3.18 -9.71 -1.80
N TYR A 91 3.80 -10.01 -2.93
CA TYR A 91 5.26 -10.15 -3.07
C TYR A 91 5.71 -9.76 -4.47
N PHE A 92 7.02 -9.59 -4.66
CA PHE A 92 7.63 -9.29 -5.95
C PHE A 92 8.61 -10.41 -6.29
N GLU A 93 8.47 -11.01 -7.46
CA GLU A 93 9.44 -11.95 -8.00
C GLU A 93 10.66 -11.18 -8.52
N ASN A 94 11.85 -11.72 -8.27
CA ASN A 94 13.12 -11.14 -8.75
C ASN A 94 13.27 -11.32 -10.26
#